data_AF-A0A1F6H1P7-F1
#
_entry.id   AF-A0A1F6H1P7-F1
#
_cell.length_a   1.000
_cell.length_b   1.000
_cell.length_c   1.000
_cell.angle_alpha   90.00
_cell.angle_beta   90.00
_cell.angle_gamma   90.00
#
_symmetry.space_group_name_H-M   'P 1'
#
loop_
_entity.id
_entity.type
_entity.pdbx_description
1 polymer ?
#
loop_
_entity_poly.entity_id
_entity_poly.type
_entity_poly.pdbx_seq_one_letter_code
_entity_poly.pdbx_strand_id
1 'polypeptide(L)'
;MSRIIEEIVNNPMLQADYKKRPGYNLVKVQTITGSSYLGYIKDADEDGIWFEPLFDEFHPAYILKSDLKKIIIPTNPEEQKEIMKRERSWFSEGK
;
A
#
# COMPACT_ATOMS: atom_id res chain seq x y z
N MET A 1 -1.95 5.95 -17.08
CA MET A 1 -1.73 4.55 -16.66
C MET A 1 -0.87 4.52 -15.40
N SER A 2 -1.31 3.80 -14.37
CA SER A 2 -0.52 3.60 -13.15
C SER A 2 0.60 2.60 -13.42
N ARG A 3 1.74 3.10 -13.92
CA ARG A 3 2.96 2.34 -14.31
C ARG A 3 3.40 1.29 -13.29
N ILE A 4 3.06 1.48 -12.02
CA ILE A 4 3.47 0.59 -10.93
C ILE A 4 2.70 -0.73 -10.93
N ILE A 5 1.42 -0.76 -11.29
CA ILE A 5 0.69 -2.03 -11.37
C ILE A 5 1.26 -2.86 -12.50
N GLU A 6 1.52 -2.22 -13.65
CA GLU A 6 2.21 -2.85 -14.77
C GLU A 6 3.61 -3.32 -14.36
N GLU A 7 4.37 -2.55 -13.60
CA GLU A 7 5.71 -2.95 -13.14
C GLU A 7 5.67 -4.14 -12.16
N ILE A 8 4.68 -4.18 -11.25
CA ILE A 8 4.49 -5.29 -10.31
C ILE A 8 4.05 -6.55 -11.05
N VAL A 9 3.07 -6.45 -11.96
CA VAL A 9 2.53 -7.57 -12.74
C VAL A 9 3.56 -8.10 -13.73
N ASN A 10 4.32 -7.22 -14.39
CA ASN A 10 5.37 -7.62 -15.33
C ASN A 10 6.68 -8.06 -14.66
N ASN A 11 6.81 -7.90 -13.34
CA ASN A 11 8.00 -8.32 -12.60
C ASN A 11 7.68 -9.49 -11.64
N PRO A 12 7.77 -10.74 -12.13
CA PRO A 12 7.44 -11.93 -11.34
C PRO A 12 8.34 -12.13 -10.11
N MET A 13 9.56 -11.56 -10.10
CA MET A 13 10.40 -11.56 -8.89
C MET A 13 9.83 -10.67 -7.79
N LEU A 14 9.27 -9.50 -8.14
CA LEU A 14 8.57 -8.63 -7.20
C LEU A 14 7.33 -9.34 -6.65
N GLN A 15 6.46 -9.89 -7.51
CA GLN A 15 5.29 -10.67 -7.05
C GLN A 15 5.68 -11.84 -6.13
N ALA A 16 6.75 -12.56 -6.44
CA ALA A 16 7.22 -13.66 -5.61
C ALA A 16 7.75 -13.19 -4.25
N ASP A 17 8.38 -12.02 -4.19
CA ASP A 17 8.83 -11.41 -2.92
C ASP A 17 7.64 -10.90 -2.09
N TYR A 18 6.65 -10.26 -2.74
CA TYR A 18 5.35 -9.88 -2.16
C TYR A 18 4.66 -11.07 -1.48
N LYS A 19 4.63 -12.22 -2.15
CA LYS A 19 4.04 -13.47 -1.62
C LYS A 19 4.85 -14.11 -0.50
N LYS A 20 6.19 -14.06 -0.56
CA LYS A 20 7.08 -14.72 0.42
C LYS A 20 7.30 -13.91 1.69
N ARG A 21 7.18 -12.58 1.62
CA ARG A 21 7.51 -11.67 2.74
C ARG A 21 6.40 -10.64 2.95
N PRO A 22 5.23 -11.04 3.46
CA PRO A 22 4.12 -10.13 3.69
C PRO A 22 4.46 -8.97 4.65
N GLY A 23 5.52 -9.07 5.46
CA GLY A 23 5.93 -8.01 6.39
C GLY A 23 6.90 -6.94 5.85
N TYR A 24 7.58 -7.20 4.72
CA TYR A 24 8.61 -6.30 4.15
C TYR A 24 8.10 -5.41 3.02
N ASN A 25 6.92 -5.73 2.52
CA ASN A 25 6.34 -5.14 1.33
C ASN A 25 5.37 -4.00 1.64
N LEU A 26 5.77 -3.19 2.62
CA LEU A 26 5.00 -2.03 3.03
C LEU A 26 4.92 -1.07 1.85
N VAL A 27 3.73 -0.63 1.48
CA VAL A 27 3.51 0.37 0.45
C VAL A 27 2.49 1.39 0.93
N LYS A 28 2.65 2.62 0.47
CA LYS A 28 1.65 3.67 0.62
C LYS A 28 0.84 3.77 -0.66
N VAL A 29 -0.41 3.35 -0.60
CA VAL A 29 -1.37 3.44 -1.70
C VAL A 29 -2.10 4.77 -1.59
N GLN A 30 -2.15 5.54 -2.66
CA GLN A 30 -2.98 6.74 -2.76
C GLN A 30 -4.05 6.52 -3.82
N THR A 31 -5.32 6.70 -3.44
CA THR A 31 -6.46 6.57 -4.33
C THR A 31 -6.72 7.88 -5.08
N ILE A 32 -7.50 7.80 -6.16
CA ILE A 32 -7.94 8.96 -6.94
C ILE A 32 -8.79 9.92 -6.11
N THR A 33 -9.50 9.42 -5.10
CA THR A 33 -10.34 10.18 -4.17
C THR A 33 -9.54 11.03 -3.18
N GLY A 34 -8.21 10.85 -3.12
CA GLY A 34 -7.30 11.59 -2.23
C GLY A 34 -6.95 10.85 -0.95
N SER A 35 -7.64 9.75 -0.64
CA SER A 35 -7.31 8.90 0.51
C SER A 35 -5.94 8.24 0.32
N SER A 36 -5.19 8.13 1.41
CA SER A 36 -3.87 7.49 1.41
C SER A 36 -3.82 6.43 2.50
N TYR A 37 -3.47 5.21 2.11
CA TYR A 37 -3.43 4.03 2.97
C TYR A 37 -2.03 3.47 3.01
N LEU A 38 -1.62 2.94 4.15
CA LEU A 38 -0.35 2.25 4.32
C LEU A 38 -0.63 0.80 4.70
N GLY A 39 0.05 -0.12 4.04
CA GLY A 39 -0.27 -1.54 4.14
C GLY A 39 0.63 -2.35 3.22
N TYR A 40 0.20 -3.56 2.93
CA TYR A 40 0.97 -4.56 2.22
C TYR A 40 0.22 -5.01 0.97
N ILE A 41 0.93 -5.14 -0.15
CA ILE A 41 0.37 -5.78 -1.34
C ILE A 41 0.51 -7.28 -1.16
N LYS A 42 -0.61 -8.00 -1.10
CA LYS A 42 -0.64 -9.47 -1.05
C LYS A 42 -0.54 -10.07 -2.43
N ASP A 43 -1.30 -9.50 -3.36
CA ASP A 43 -1.42 -9.96 -4.73
C ASP A 43 -1.71 -8.77 -5.64
N ALA A 44 -1.45 -8.92 -6.92
CA ALA A 44 -1.67 -7.88 -7.92
C ALA A 44 -1.88 -8.51 -9.29
N ASP A 45 -2.91 -8.06 -9.97
CA ASP A 45 -3.29 -8.50 -11.30
C ASP A 45 -3.34 -7.30 -12.26
N GLU A 46 -3.59 -7.58 -13.53
CA GLU A 46 -3.71 -6.59 -14.60
C GLU A 46 -4.82 -5.53 -14.36
N ASP A 47 -5.77 -5.81 -13.48
CA ASP A 47 -6.89 -4.93 -13.14
C ASP A 47 -6.78 -4.21 -11.79
N GLY A 48 -5.87 -4.62 -10.90
CA GLY A 48 -5.80 -4.04 -9.55
C GLY A 48 -4.85 -4.76 -8.60
N ILE A 49 -4.93 -4.39 -7.33
CA ILE A 49 -4.10 -4.96 -6.27
C ILE A 49 -4.96 -5.43 -5.08
N TRP A 50 -4.56 -6.54 -4.48
CA TRP A 50 -5.05 -6.95 -3.18
C TRP A 50 -4.21 -6.28 -2.09
N PHE A 51 -4.82 -5.34 -1.39
CA PHE A 51 -4.16 -4.52 -0.39
C PHE A 51 -4.62 -4.89 1.02
N GLU A 52 -3.65 -5.24 1.88
CA GLU A 52 -3.86 -5.50 3.29
C GLU A 52 -3.38 -4.27 4.10
N PRO A 53 -4.28 -3.47 4.67
CA PRO A 53 -3.90 -2.29 5.44
C PRO A 53 -3.10 -2.67 6.68
N LEU A 54 -2.15 -1.81 7.06
CA LEU A 54 -1.29 -2.02 8.24
C LEU A 54 -2.06 -1.88 9.55
N PHE A 55 -3.09 -1.04 9.58
CA PHE A 55 -3.87 -0.75 10.78
C PHE A 55 -5.13 -1.61 10.80
N ASP A 56 -5.37 -2.30 11.93
CA ASP A 56 -6.56 -3.14 12.19
C ASP A 56 -7.91 -2.43 12.02
N GLU A 57 -7.93 -1.10 11.96
CA GLU A 57 -9.14 -0.32 11.75
C GLU A 57 -9.66 -0.40 10.30
N PHE A 58 -8.86 -0.93 9.38
CA PHE A 58 -9.22 -1.13 7.99
C PHE A 58 -9.20 -2.62 7.63
N HIS A 59 -10.13 -3.03 6.77
CA HIS A 59 -10.15 -4.39 6.25
C HIS A 59 -9.32 -4.52 4.96
N PRO A 60 -8.75 -5.71 4.69
CA PRO A 60 -8.16 -6.02 3.40
C PRO A 60 -9.15 -5.74 2.27
N ALA A 61 -8.69 -5.08 1.22
CA ALA A 61 -9.53 -4.66 0.11
C ALA A 61 -8.83 -4.87 -1.23
N TYR A 62 -9.61 -5.23 -2.24
CA TYR A 62 -9.16 -5.22 -3.62
C TYR A 62 -9.35 -3.82 -4.20
N ILE A 63 -8.26 -3.17 -4.60
CA ILE A 63 -8.27 -1.81 -5.14
C ILE A 63 -8.01 -1.88 -6.64
N LEU A 64 -8.97 -1.40 -7.42
CA LEU A 64 -8.88 -1.36 -8.88
C LEU A 64 -7.83 -0.36 -9.35
N LYS A 65 -7.17 -0.66 -10.48
CA LYS A 65 -6.22 0.26 -11.13
C LYS A 65 -6.83 1.61 -11.46
N SER A 66 -8.13 1.64 -11.74
CA SER A 66 -8.89 2.86 -12.02
C SER A 66 -9.00 3.77 -10.81
N ASP A 67 -9.06 3.18 -9.61
CA ASP A 67 -9.14 3.89 -8.33
C ASP A 67 -7.76 4.20 -7.74
N LEU A 68 -6.70 3.60 -8.28
CA LEU A 68 -5.32 3.79 -7.86
C LEU A 68 -4.69 4.99 -8.57
N LYS A 69 -4.38 6.03 -7.79
CA LYS A 69 -3.63 7.20 -8.28
C LYS A 69 -2.13 6.93 -8.33
N LYS A 70 -1.57 6.38 -7.25
CA LYS A 70 -0.16 6.00 -7.17
C LYS A 70 0.08 5.03 -6.02
N ILE A 71 1.14 4.25 -6.15
CA ILE A 71 1.67 3.37 -5.11
C ILE A 71 3.08 3.90 -4.79
N ILE A 72 3.46 3.96 -3.53
CA ILE A 72 4.79 4.43 -3.12
C ILE A 72 5.43 3.33 -2.29
N ILE A 73 6.60 2.85 -2.73
CA ILE A 73 7.42 1.92 -1.96
C ILE A 73 8.32 2.78 -1.05
N PRO A 74 8.16 2.71 0.28
CA PRO A 74 8.99 3.41 1.23
C PRO A 74 10.40 2.81 1.22
N THR A 75 11.41 3.66 1.06
CA THR A 75 12.83 3.28 1.17
C THR A 75 13.20 2.80 2.57
N ASN A 76 12.47 3.25 3.59
CA ASN A 76 12.67 2.85 4.99
C ASN A 76 11.32 2.52 5.65
N PRO A 77 10.90 1.24 5.70
CA PRO A 77 9.56 0.86 6.13
C PRO A 77 9.31 1.10 7.63
N GLU A 78 10.32 0.98 8.49
CA GLU A 78 10.19 1.24 9.93
C GLU A 78 9.93 2.73 10.23
N GLU A 79 10.70 3.62 9.60
CA GLU A 79 10.53 5.07 9.74
C GLU A 79 9.14 5.52 9.25
N GLN A 80 8.65 4.95 8.15
CA GLN A 80 7.33 5.29 7.61
C GLN A 80 6.18 4.82 8.49
N LYS A 81 6.34 3.68 9.18
CA LYS A 81 5.40 3.23 10.22
C LYS A 81 5.35 4.24 11.37
N GLU A 82 6.50 4.73 11.83
CA GLU A 82 6.58 5.73 12.90
C GLU A 82 5.98 7.07 12.49
N ILE A 83 6.29 7.57 11.28
CA ILE A 83 5.72 8.81 10.76
C ILE A 83 4.20 8.71 10.69
N MET A 84 3.64 7.64 10.12
CA MET A 84 2.19 7.48 10.04
C MET A 84 1.54 7.30 11.41
N LYS A 85 2.17 6.58 12.33
CA LYS A 85 1.69 6.47 13.71
C LYS A 85 1.65 7.84 14.38
N ARG A 86 2.67 8.67 14.15
CA ARG A 86 2.78 10.02 14.69
C ARG A 86 1.77 10.99 14.06
N GLU A 87 1.57 10.94 12.74
CA GLU A 87 0.52 11.71 12.05
C GLU A 87 -0.87 11.30 12.54
N ARG A 88 -1.12 10.00 12.75
CA ARG A 88 -2.38 9.51 13.30
C ARG A 88 -2.58 9.95 14.76
N SER A 89 -1.54 9.91 15.59
CA SER A 89 -1.58 10.43 16.97
C SER A 89 -1.84 11.95 17.01
N TRP A 90 -1.26 12.72 16.09
CA TRP A 90 -1.49 14.17 16.02
C TRP A 90 -2.95 14.51 15.65
N PHE A 91 -3.60 13.69 14.81
CA PHE A 91 -5.02 13.83 14.50
C PHE A 91 -5.95 13.42 15.65
N SER A 92 -5.50 12.57 16.58
CA SER A 92 -6.28 12.11 17.73
C SER A 92 -6.17 12.99 18.97
N GLU A 93 -5.10 13.78 19.14
CA GLU A 93 -4.93 14.71 20.27
C GLU A 93 -5.47 16.13 20.00
N GLY A 94 -6.12 16.36 18.86
CA GLY A 94 -6.67 17.65 18.46
C GLY A 94 -8.18 17.83 18.73
N LYS A 95 -8.76 17.12 19.71
CA LYS A 95 -10.18 17.27 20.08
C LYS A 95 -10.36 17.63 21.54
#